data_AF-A0A6G0W5Z6-F1
#
_entry.id   AF-A0A6G0W5Z6-F1
#
_cell.length_a   1.000
_cell.length_b   1.000
_cell.length_c   1.000
_cell.angle_alpha   90.00
_cell.angle_beta   90.00
_cell.angle_gamma   90.00
#
_symmetry.space_group_name_H-M   'P 1'
#
loop_
_entity.id
_entity.type
_entity.pdbx_description
1 polymer ?
#
loop_
_entity_poly.entity_id
_entity_poly.type
_entity_poly.pdbx_seq_one_letter_code
_entity_poly.pdbx_strand_id
1 'polypeptide(L)'
;MTTETTKTTALEWLVSDQERFAHVLCRRCGGFLKTDFVERLPRPWKQLPPDGDDGVCFYNDETFVVLETPPAECSPAAKRVFAANQSVFAVCGCRISWERRRVILRKFRIYATRYKDDIDATLSSKLEKLLATRRGGDLLDMDDGSF
;
A
#
# COMPACT_ATOMS: atom_id res chain seq x y z
N MET A 1 -4.84 45.86 -12.13
CA MET A 1 -4.42 45.12 -10.92
C MET A 1 -5.66 44.51 -10.30
N THR A 2 -5.98 43.27 -10.67
CA THR A 2 -7.14 42.55 -10.14
C THR A 2 -6.67 41.72 -8.94
N THR A 3 -7.06 42.14 -7.75
CA THR A 3 -6.88 41.37 -6.52
C THR A 3 -7.85 40.19 -6.53
N GLU A 4 -7.34 38.99 -6.82
CA GLU A 4 -8.09 37.76 -6.62
C GLU A 4 -8.21 37.47 -5.12
N THR A 5 -9.32 37.92 -4.53
CA THR A 5 -9.72 37.56 -3.18
C THR A 5 -10.12 36.08 -3.16
N THR A 6 -9.17 35.21 -2.83
CA THR A 6 -9.45 33.79 -2.58
C THR A 6 -10.44 33.67 -1.42
N LYS A 7 -11.62 33.10 -1.70
CA LYS A 7 -12.65 32.79 -0.71
C LYS A 7 -12.12 31.75 0.27
N THR A 8 -11.52 32.18 1.38
CA THR A 8 -11.18 31.31 2.51
C THR A 8 -12.49 30.85 3.16
N THR A 9 -12.91 29.63 2.86
CA THR A 9 -14.10 29.02 3.45
C THR A 9 -13.92 28.85 4.96
N ALA A 10 -14.84 29.41 5.75
CA ALA A 10 -14.83 29.51 7.22
C ALA A 10 -14.75 28.18 8.02
N LEU A 11 -14.56 27.04 7.35
CA LEU A 11 -14.45 25.69 7.92
C LEU A 11 -13.03 25.13 7.87
N GLU A 12 -12.05 25.85 7.31
CA GLU A 12 -10.68 25.34 7.19
C GLU A 12 -10.05 24.97 8.54
N TRP A 13 -10.36 25.69 9.63
CA TRP A 13 -9.85 25.41 10.97
C TRP A 13 -10.44 24.15 11.63
N LEU A 14 -11.59 23.67 11.16
CA LEU A 14 -12.23 22.45 11.68
C LEU A 14 -11.52 21.17 11.20
N VAL A 15 -10.90 21.26 10.03
CA VAL A 15 -10.27 20.12 9.36
C VAL A 15 -8.83 20.05 9.81
N SER A 16 -8.45 18.94 10.45
CA SER A 16 -7.07 18.75 10.87
C SER A 16 -6.14 18.89 9.68
N ASP A 17 -4.95 19.37 9.95
CA ASP A 17 -3.95 19.59 8.93
C ASP A 17 -3.70 18.33 8.09
N GLN A 18 -3.79 17.14 8.69
CA GLN A 18 -3.68 15.84 8.01
C GLN A 18 -4.89 15.50 7.12
N GLU A 19 -6.10 15.90 7.50
CA GLU A 19 -7.30 15.69 6.70
C GLU A 19 -7.35 16.57 5.46
N ARG A 20 -6.81 17.80 5.55
CA ARG A 20 -6.74 18.73 4.42
C ARG A 20 -6.04 18.12 3.20
N PHE A 21 -5.01 17.30 3.41
CA PHE A 21 -4.24 16.67 2.33
C PHE A 21 -4.54 15.19 2.14
N ALA A 22 -5.51 14.60 2.85
CA ALA A 22 -5.77 13.16 2.79
C ALA A 22 -6.18 12.65 1.40
N HIS A 23 -6.65 13.55 0.53
CA HIS A 23 -7.01 13.24 -0.85
C HIS A 23 -5.79 13.19 -1.81
N VAL A 24 -4.67 13.79 -1.41
CA VAL A 24 -3.44 13.90 -2.23
C VAL A 24 -2.27 13.11 -1.64
N LEU A 25 -2.15 13.09 -0.31
CA LEU A 25 -1.02 12.52 0.43
C LEU A 25 -1.40 11.26 1.20
N CYS A 26 -0.45 10.35 1.31
CA CYS A 26 -0.62 9.16 2.10
C CYS A 26 -0.54 9.47 3.60
N ARG A 27 -1.56 9.06 4.36
CA ARG A 27 -1.57 9.18 5.83
C ARG A 27 -0.44 8.43 6.54
N ARG A 28 0.17 7.42 5.89
CA ARG A 28 1.20 6.56 6.49
C ARG A 28 2.62 7.03 6.25
N CYS A 29 2.98 7.37 5.00
CA CYS A 29 4.35 7.79 4.64
C CYS A 29 4.46 9.27 4.23
N GLY A 30 3.36 10.02 4.18
CA GLY A 30 3.37 11.42 3.75
C GLY A 30 3.63 11.65 2.26
N GLY A 31 3.95 10.62 1.48
CA GLY A 31 4.18 10.72 0.03
C GLY A 31 2.91 10.92 -0.79
N PHE A 32 3.06 11.41 -2.02
CA PHE A 32 1.96 11.60 -2.97
C PHE A 32 1.25 10.28 -3.30
N LEU A 33 -0.08 10.26 -3.30
CA LEU A 33 -0.86 9.04 -3.58
C LEU A 33 -0.73 8.55 -5.02
N LYS A 34 -0.41 9.45 -5.96
CA LYS A 34 -0.24 9.19 -7.39
C LYS A 34 0.87 10.07 -7.95
N THR A 35 1.49 9.62 -9.02
CA THR A 35 2.46 10.40 -9.80
C THR A 35 1.85 11.68 -10.35
N ASP A 36 0.57 11.67 -10.69
CA ASP A 36 -0.12 12.82 -11.28
C ASP A 36 -0.34 13.97 -10.30
N PHE A 37 -0.22 13.69 -9.00
CA PHE A 37 -0.26 14.70 -7.94
C PHE A 37 1.10 15.32 -7.65
N VAL A 38 2.18 14.76 -8.23
CA VAL A 38 3.52 15.31 -8.08
C VAL A 38 3.59 16.60 -8.88
N GLU A 39 3.64 17.70 -8.16
CA GLU A 39 3.80 19.01 -8.76
C GLU A 39 5.23 19.20 -9.25
N ARG A 40 5.37 19.85 -10.41
CA ARG A 40 6.69 20.24 -10.91
C ARG A 40 7.21 21.39 -10.06
N LEU A 41 8.54 21.43 -9.87
CA LEU A 41 9.17 22.58 -9.25
C LEU A 41 8.89 23.85 -10.06
N PRO A 42 8.63 24.99 -9.39
CA PRO A 42 8.56 26.28 -10.05
C PRO A 42 9.87 26.55 -10.77
N ARG A 43 9.83 26.99 -12.03
CA ARG A 43 11.04 27.48 -12.70
C ARG A 43 11.53 28.76 -11.99
N PRO A 44 12.85 28.98 -11.87
CA PRO A 44 13.97 28.21 -12.43
C PRO A 44 14.56 27.16 -11.46
N TRP A 45 13.81 26.75 -10.44
CA TRP A 45 14.32 25.85 -9.41
C TRP A 45 14.47 24.41 -9.89
N LYS A 46 15.56 23.78 -9.44
CA LYS A 46 15.84 22.35 -9.60
C LYS A 46 16.13 21.74 -8.25
N GLN A 47 15.71 20.49 -8.07
CA GLN A 47 16.16 19.70 -6.93
C GLN A 47 17.46 19.01 -7.31
N LEU A 48 18.48 19.17 -6.49
CA LEU A 48 19.72 18.42 -6.62
C LEU A 48 19.64 17.16 -5.77
N PRO A 49 20.11 16.01 -6.27
CA PRO A 49 20.22 14.80 -5.46
C PRO A 49 21.19 15.05 -4.29
N PRO A 50 21.05 14.29 -3.19
CA PRO A 50 21.99 14.37 -2.09
C PRO A 50 23.39 14.00 -2.58
N ASP A 51 24.41 14.75 -2.16
CA ASP A 51 25.81 14.48 -2.46
C ASP A 51 26.54 14.04 -1.19
N GLY A 52 26.97 12.78 -1.14
CA GLY A 52 27.58 12.20 0.05
C GLY A 52 26.66 12.19 1.26
N ASP A 53 27.06 12.92 2.31
CA ASP A 53 26.33 13.05 3.57
C ASP A 53 25.31 14.21 3.56
N ASP A 54 25.27 15.00 2.49
CA ASP A 54 24.38 16.15 2.39
C ASP A 54 22.93 15.74 2.13
N GLY A 55 22.01 16.53 2.66
CA GLY A 55 20.59 16.42 2.36
C GLY A 55 20.26 16.88 0.95
N VAL A 56 19.01 16.65 0.55
CA VAL A 56 18.50 17.15 -0.73
C VAL A 56 18.38 18.67 -0.68
N CYS A 57 18.90 19.36 -1.69
CA CYS A 57 18.85 20.81 -1.81
C CYS A 57 18.18 21.27 -3.11
N PHE A 58 17.87 22.56 -3.18
CA PHE A 58 17.21 23.23 -4.29
C PHE A 58 18.10 24.33 -4.83
N TYR A 59 18.36 24.29 -6.13
CA TYR A 59 19.23 25.24 -6.82
C TYR A 59 18.42 26.07 -7.80
N ASN A 60 18.65 27.38 -7.81
CA ASN A 60 18.10 28.32 -8.77
C ASN A 60 19.14 28.61 -9.85
N ASP A 61 18.87 28.21 -11.09
CA ASP A 61 19.83 28.40 -12.20
C ASP A 61 20.06 29.87 -12.56
N GLU A 62 19.12 30.77 -12.27
CA GLU A 62 19.18 32.17 -12.67
C GLU A 62 19.90 33.04 -11.63
N THR A 63 19.67 32.75 -10.34
CA THR A 63 20.24 33.53 -9.23
C THR A 63 21.43 32.85 -8.56
N PHE A 64 21.74 31.60 -8.93
CA PHE A 64 22.79 30.77 -8.32
C PHE A 64 22.58 30.51 -6.82
N VAL A 65 21.35 30.68 -6.32
CA VAL A 65 21.00 30.47 -4.92
C VAL A 65 20.74 28.98 -4.67
N VAL A 66 21.26 28.49 -3.55
CA VAL A 66 21.00 27.14 -3.03
C VAL A 66 20.17 27.25 -1.76
N LEU A 67 19.12 26.43 -1.66
CA LEU A 67 18.27 26.30 -0.48
C LEU A 67 18.21 24.84 -0.02
N GLU A 68 18.30 24.62 1.29
CA GLU A 68 18.10 23.29 1.90
C GLU A 68 16.61 22.94 2.05
N THR A 69 15.73 23.92 1.88
CA THR A 69 14.28 23.76 2.00
C THR A 69 13.58 24.10 0.70
N PRO A 70 12.38 23.55 0.44
CA PRO A 70 11.66 23.80 -0.79
C PRO A 70 11.37 25.29 -0.98
N PRO A 71 11.50 25.83 -2.21
CA PRO A 71 11.21 27.23 -2.52
C PRO A 71 9.83 27.68 -2.02
N ALA A 72 9.71 28.98 -1.71
CA ALA A 72 8.50 29.54 -1.14
C ALA A 72 7.27 29.35 -2.06
N GLU A 73 7.50 29.31 -3.37
CA GLU A 73 6.47 29.14 -4.40
C GLU A 73 5.98 27.70 -4.54
N CYS A 74 6.65 26.71 -3.90
CA CYS A 74 6.17 25.33 -3.87
C CYS A 74 4.86 25.22 -3.10
N SER A 75 3.98 24.32 -3.55
CA SER A 75 2.70 24.11 -2.88
C SER A 75 2.87 23.60 -1.44
N PRO A 76 1.88 23.86 -0.58
CA PRO A 76 1.86 23.32 0.78
C PRO A 76 1.95 21.80 0.84
N ALA A 77 1.40 21.10 -0.17
CA ALA A 77 1.48 19.65 -0.28
C ALA A 77 2.92 19.20 -0.49
N ALA A 78 3.62 19.77 -1.49
CA ALA A 78 5.01 19.44 -1.78
C ALA A 78 5.95 19.70 -0.58
N LYS A 79 5.76 20.82 0.13
CA LYS A 79 6.52 21.14 1.35
C LYS A 79 6.35 20.08 2.44
N ARG A 80 5.14 19.53 2.61
CA ARG A 80 4.90 18.42 3.54
C ARG A 80 5.50 17.11 3.10
N VAL A 81 5.45 16.81 1.80
CA VAL A 81 6.10 15.61 1.27
C VAL A 81 7.60 15.67 1.56
N PHE A 82 8.22 16.84 1.37
CA PHE A 82 9.62 17.07 1.70
C PHE A 82 9.90 16.86 3.20
N ALA A 83 9.10 17.46 4.09
CA ALA A 83 9.28 17.29 5.53
C ALA A 83 9.24 15.80 5.98
N ALA A 84 8.48 14.95 5.29
CA ALA A 84 8.36 13.53 5.61
C ALA A 84 9.39 12.64 4.89
N ASN A 85 9.81 12.99 3.67
CA ASN A 85 10.57 12.10 2.78
C ASN A 85 11.91 12.68 2.31
N GLN A 86 12.27 13.89 2.74
CA GLN A 86 13.44 14.64 2.25
C GLN A 86 13.44 14.81 0.71
N SER A 87 12.26 14.80 0.08
CA SER A 87 12.10 15.07 -1.34
C SER A 87 10.70 15.60 -1.64
N VAL A 88 10.58 16.56 -2.55
CA VAL A 88 9.29 17.07 -3.05
C VAL A 88 8.65 16.16 -4.10
N PHE A 89 9.33 15.09 -4.54
CA PHE A 89 8.83 14.18 -5.59
C PHE A 89 8.46 12.79 -5.06
N ALA A 90 8.45 12.59 -3.74
CA ALA A 90 8.23 11.26 -3.17
C ALA A 90 6.79 10.77 -3.39
N VAL A 91 6.66 9.62 -4.06
CA VAL A 91 5.38 8.94 -4.30
C VAL A 91 5.20 7.79 -3.32
N CYS A 92 3.98 7.64 -2.81
CA CYS A 92 3.61 6.63 -1.84
C CYS A 92 3.76 5.20 -2.39
N GLY A 93 4.58 4.39 -1.70
CA GLY A 93 4.65 2.94 -1.90
C GLY A 93 3.76 2.11 -0.96
N CYS A 94 3.06 2.73 0.00
CA CYS A 94 2.28 2.01 1.01
C CYS A 94 1.06 1.30 0.44
N ARG A 95 0.45 1.82 -0.64
CA ARG A 95 -0.68 1.15 -1.30
C ARG A 95 -0.14 0.09 -2.25
N ILE A 96 -0.43 -1.17 -1.95
CA ILE A 96 -0.21 -2.27 -2.91
C ILE A 96 -0.93 -1.93 -4.21
N SER A 97 -0.20 -1.96 -5.34
CA SER A 97 -0.77 -1.70 -6.66
C SER A 97 -1.93 -2.67 -6.96
N TRP A 98 -2.89 -2.26 -7.80
CA TRP A 98 -4.03 -3.11 -8.17
C TRP A 98 -3.56 -4.45 -8.76
N GLU A 99 -2.55 -4.42 -9.62
CA GLU A 99 -1.94 -5.61 -10.21
C GLU A 99 -1.37 -6.55 -9.16
N ARG A 100 -0.61 -6.01 -8.19
CA ARG A 100 -0.04 -6.80 -7.10
C ARG A 100 -1.14 -7.38 -6.20
N ARG A 101 -2.21 -6.65 -5.92
CA ARG A 101 -3.40 -7.19 -5.23
C ARG A 101 -4.05 -8.32 -6.02
N ARG A 102 -4.24 -8.15 -7.34
CA ARG A 102 -4.82 -9.16 -8.23
C ARG A 102 -3.98 -10.44 -8.24
N VAL A 103 -2.66 -10.32 -8.30
CA VAL A 103 -1.74 -11.47 -8.23
C VAL A 103 -1.86 -12.19 -6.88
N ILE A 104 -1.91 -11.44 -5.77
CA ILE A 104 -2.09 -12.00 -4.43
C ILE A 104 -3.42 -12.77 -4.35
N LEU A 105 -4.54 -12.17 -4.77
CA LEU A 105 -5.85 -12.81 -4.77
C LEU A 105 -5.89 -14.07 -5.64
N ARG A 106 -5.20 -14.05 -6.80
CA ARG A 106 -5.06 -15.25 -7.65
C ARG A 106 -4.32 -16.38 -6.94
N LYS A 107 -3.23 -16.06 -6.23
CA LYS A 107 -2.49 -17.05 -5.42
C LYS A 107 -3.36 -17.62 -4.29
N PHE A 108 -4.11 -16.76 -3.58
CA PHE A 108 -5.06 -17.21 -2.56
C PHE A 108 -6.10 -18.17 -3.13
N ARG A 109 -6.66 -17.86 -4.30
CA ARG A 109 -7.61 -18.76 -4.97
C ARG A 109 -7.00 -20.12 -5.28
N ILE A 110 -5.81 -20.15 -5.86
CA ILE A 110 -5.11 -21.42 -6.17
C ILE A 110 -4.84 -22.21 -4.90
N TYR A 111 -4.37 -21.55 -3.84
CA TYR A 111 -4.12 -22.19 -2.55
C TYR A 111 -5.41 -22.77 -1.96
N ALA A 112 -6.51 -22.01 -1.96
CA ALA A 112 -7.79 -22.46 -1.44
C ALA A 112 -8.34 -23.66 -2.22
N THR A 113 -8.17 -23.70 -3.55
CA THR A 113 -8.55 -24.85 -4.36
C THR A 113 -7.73 -26.08 -4.00
N ARG A 114 -6.39 -25.97 -3.96
CA ARG A 114 -5.52 -27.08 -3.59
C ARG A 114 -5.81 -27.60 -2.19
N TYR A 115 -5.99 -26.69 -1.24
CA TYR A 115 -6.32 -27.04 0.14
C TYR A 115 -7.66 -27.79 0.25
N LYS A 116 -8.66 -27.39 -0.55
CA LYS A 116 -9.93 -28.12 -0.63
C LYS A 116 -9.70 -29.54 -1.16
N ASP A 117 -8.97 -29.68 -2.27
CA ASP A 117 -8.71 -30.98 -2.89
C ASP A 117 -7.93 -31.91 -1.94
N ASP A 118 -6.96 -31.39 -1.20
CA ASP A 118 -6.18 -32.12 -0.20
C ASP A 118 -7.05 -32.59 0.98
N ILE A 119 -7.98 -31.73 1.45
CA ILE A 119 -8.96 -32.10 2.48
C ILE A 119 -9.89 -33.19 1.97
N ASP A 120 -10.45 -33.02 0.77
CA ASP A 120 -11.41 -33.98 0.19
C ASP A 120 -10.76 -35.35 0.00
N ALA A 121 -9.50 -35.40 -0.43
CA ALA A 121 -8.71 -36.63 -0.52
C ALA A 121 -8.46 -37.26 0.86
N THR A 122 -8.07 -36.44 1.85
CA THR A 122 -7.78 -36.91 3.20
C THR A 122 -9.03 -37.46 3.89
N LEU A 123 -10.15 -36.76 3.76
CA LEU A 123 -11.43 -37.17 4.32
C LEU A 123 -11.93 -38.46 3.64
N SER A 124 -11.89 -38.53 2.31
CA SER A 124 -12.26 -39.73 1.56
C SER A 124 -11.45 -40.95 2.03
N SER A 125 -10.12 -40.83 2.14
CA SER A 125 -9.27 -41.93 2.61
C SER A 125 -9.58 -42.36 4.05
N LYS A 126 -9.85 -41.40 4.96
CA LYS A 126 -10.26 -41.73 6.33
C LYS A 126 -11.61 -42.44 6.36
N LEU A 127 -12.55 -42.00 5.54
CA LEU A 127 -13.90 -42.54 5.48
C LEU A 127 -13.88 -43.98 4.93
N GLU A 128 -13.10 -44.24 3.88
CA GLU A 128 -12.86 -45.59 3.36
C GLU A 128 -12.26 -46.53 4.43
N LYS A 129 -11.26 -46.07 5.18
CA LYS A 129 -10.67 -46.85 6.29
C LYS A 129 -11.71 -47.19 7.35
N LEU A 130 -12.51 -46.22 7.77
CA LEU A 130 -13.57 -46.44 8.77
C LEU A 130 -14.64 -47.43 8.26
N LEU A 131 -15.03 -47.32 6.98
CA LEU A 131 -15.98 -48.25 6.36
C LEU A 131 -15.39 -49.67 6.23
N ALA A 132 -14.11 -49.79 5.88
CA ALA A 132 -13.42 -51.08 5.79
C ALA A 132 -13.32 -51.76 7.17
N THR A 133 -12.98 -51.00 8.22
CA THR A 133 -12.97 -51.51 9.61
C THR A 133 -14.36 -51.99 10.03
N ARG A 134 -15.42 -51.25 9.69
CA ARG A 134 -16.80 -51.64 10.01
C ARG A 134 -17.23 -52.92 9.29
N ARG A 135 -16.91 -53.05 8.00
CA ARG A 135 -17.23 -54.26 7.20
C ARG A 135 -16.40 -55.49 7.61
N GLY A 136 -15.16 -55.30 8.06
CA GLY A 136 -14.31 -56.38 8.58
C GLY A 136 -14.68 -56.83 9.99
N GLY A 137 -15.31 -55.97 10.80
CA GLY A 137 -15.83 -56.31 12.12
C GLY A 137 -17.11 -57.14 12.10
N ASP A 138 -17.94 -57.01 11.07
CA ASP A 138 -19.20 -57.77 10.92
C ASP A 138 -18.99 -59.23 10.43
N LEU A 139 -17.74 -59.66 10.18
CA LEU A 139 -17.42 -61.01 9.66
C LEU A 139 -16.83 -61.96 10.73
N LEU A 140 -16.78 -61.54 12.00
CA LEU A 140 -16.24 -62.36 13.11
C LEU A 140 -17.29 -62.85 14.13
N ASP A 141 -18.59 -62.62 13.90
CA ASP A 141 -19.68 -63.08 14.79
C ASP A 141 -20.55 -64.20 14.19
N MET A 142 -20.04 -64.95 13.21
CA MET A 142 -20.65 -66.21 12.81
C MET A 142 -19.57 -67.30 12.71
N ASP A 143 -19.27 -67.94 13.84
CA ASP A 143 -19.02 -69.37 13.83
C ASP A 143 -19.65 -70.03 15.05
N ASP A 144 -20.47 -71.03 14.71
CA ASP A 144 -21.21 -71.94 15.56
C ASP A 144 -20.30 -72.79 16.45
N GLY A 145 -20.87 -73.34 17.54
CA GLY A 145 -20.41 -74.67 17.99
C GLY A 145 -20.34 -74.89 19.50
N SER A 146 -21.50 -75.16 20.09
CA SER A 146 -21.77 -76.34 20.93
C SER A 146 -20.67 -76.89 21.87
N PHE A 147 -20.96 -76.86 23.16
CA PHE A 147 -20.93 -78.08 24.01
C PHE A 147 -22.02 -78.01 25.08
#